data_AF-A0A0J7JYH6-F1
#
_entry.id   AF-A0A0J7JYH6-F1
#
_cell.length_a   1.000
_cell.length_b   1.000
_cell.length_c   1.000
_cell.angle_alpha   90.00
_cell.angle_beta   90.00
_cell.angle_gamma   90.00
#
_symmetry.space_group_name_H-M   'P 1'
#
loop_
_entity.id
_entity.type
_entity.pdbx_description
1 polymer ?
#
loop_
_entity_poly.entity_id
_entity_poly.type
_entity_poly.pdbx_seq_one_letter_code
_entity_poly.pdbx_strand_id
1 'polypeptide(L)'
;MEWYLTIKKIPDFIHVNLKGKVYLFDKVFKPNATQDKVYNEAAKSIVTDVLAGYNGTIFAYGQTSSGKTHTMEGVIGDPNKQGIIPRIVNDIFNHIYGMEENLEFHIKVSYFEIYMDKIRDLLD
;
A
#
# COMPACT_ATOMS: atom_id res chain seq x y z
N MET A 1 -40.65 -12.85 -10.35
CA MET A 1 -39.37 -12.13 -10.26
C MET A 1 -38.57 -12.78 -9.15
N GLU A 2 -37.73 -13.73 -9.51
CA GLU A 2 -36.84 -14.40 -8.56
C GLU A 2 -35.66 -13.46 -8.26
N TRP A 3 -35.43 -13.20 -6.98
CA TRP A 3 -34.24 -12.52 -6.52
C TRP A 3 -33.16 -13.57 -6.29
N TYR A 4 -32.11 -13.57 -7.11
CA TYR A 4 -30.90 -14.34 -6.82
C TYR A 4 -30.16 -13.65 -5.68
N LEU A 5 -30.25 -14.23 -4.48
CA LEU A 5 -29.32 -13.95 -3.40
C LEU A 5 -28.00 -14.65 -3.74
N THR A 6 -27.13 -13.97 -4.47
CA THR A 6 -25.74 -14.44 -4.59
C THR A 6 -25.07 -14.24 -3.24
N ILE A 7 -25.05 -15.29 -2.41
CA ILE A 7 -24.12 -15.37 -1.28
C ILE A 7 -22.71 -15.40 -1.89
N LYS A 8 -22.12 -14.21 -2.07
CA LYS A 8 -20.70 -14.10 -2.39
C LYS A 8 -19.98 -14.82 -1.25
N LYS A 9 -19.33 -15.94 -1.56
CA LYS A 9 -18.47 -16.69 -0.66
C LYS A 9 -17.59 -15.67 0.07
N ILE A 10 -17.78 -15.55 1.38
CA ILE A 10 -16.98 -14.65 2.22
C ILE A 10 -15.52 -15.04 1.97
N PRO A 11 -14.63 -14.13 1.54
CA PRO A 11 -13.25 -14.48 1.25
C PRO A 11 -12.62 -15.10 2.50
N ASP A 12 -11.66 -16.02 2.30
CA ASP A 12 -10.98 -16.76 3.36
C ASP A 12 -10.18 -15.78 4.26
N PHE A 13 -10.86 -15.14 5.22
CA PHE A 13 -10.22 -14.28 6.21
C PHE A 13 -9.23 -15.09 7.03
N ILE A 14 -8.06 -14.51 7.29
CA ILE A 14 -7.05 -15.14 8.14
C ILE A 14 -7.40 -14.88 9.60
N HIS A 15 -7.50 -15.96 10.37
CA HIS A 15 -7.79 -15.92 11.80
C HIS A 15 -6.50 -15.76 12.61
N VAL A 16 -6.38 -14.68 13.38
CA VAL A 16 -5.29 -14.48 14.34
C VAL A 16 -5.84 -14.64 15.74
N ASN A 17 -5.38 -15.68 16.45
CA ASN A 17 -5.75 -15.89 17.86
C ASN A 17 -4.73 -15.20 18.79
N LEU A 18 -5.19 -14.23 19.56
CA LEU A 18 -4.41 -13.55 20.59
C LEU A 18 -5.15 -13.66 21.92
N LYS A 19 -4.55 -14.37 22.88
CA LYS A 19 -5.09 -14.55 24.24
C LYS A 19 -6.54 -15.03 24.24
N GLY A 20 -6.90 -15.94 23.33
CA GLY A 20 -8.24 -16.51 23.23
C GLY A 20 -9.25 -15.65 22.45
N LYS A 21 -8.86 -14.46 21.97
CA LYS A 21 -9.67 -13.64 21.05
C LYS A 21 -9.21 -13.86 19.62
N VAL A 22 -10.17 -14.04 18.72
CA VAL A 22 -9.92 -14.20 17.27
C VAL A 22 -10.11 -12.86 16.57
N TYR A 23 -9.12 -12.47 15.79
CA TYR A 23 -9.14 -11.30 14.91
C TYR A 23 -9.11 -11.76 13.47
N LEU A 24 -9.89 -11.09 12.61
CA LEU A 24 -10.03 -11.41 11.19
C LEU A 24 -9.35 -10.33 10.36
N PHE A 25 -8.55 -10.74 9.39
CA PHE A 25 -7.88 -9.86 8.45
C PHE A 25 -7.87 -10.49 7.06
N ASP A 26 -7.89 -9.68 6.01
CA ASP A 26 -7.68 -10.15 4.64
C ASP A 26 -6.31 -10.81 4.49
N LYS A 27 -5.30 -10.28 5.22
CA LYS A 27 -3.95 -10.84 5.22
C LYS A 27 -3.17 -10.59 6.50
N VAL A 28 -2.27 -11.52 6.81
CA VAL A 28 -1.39 -11.45 7.98
C VAL A 28 0.02 -11.83 7.54
N PHE A 29 0.92 -10.85 7.54
CA PHE A 29 2.33 -11.06 7.22
C PHE A 29 3.08 -11.56 8.46
N LYS A 30 3.85 -12.64 8.31
CA LYS A 30 4.73 -13.16 9.36
C LYS A 30 6.04 -12.34 9.39
N PRO A 31 6.81 -12.36 10.49
CA PRO A 31 8.05 -11.58 10.60
C PRO A 31 9.12 -11.86 9.53
N ASN A 32 9.05 -13.01 8.86
CA ASN A 32 9.93 -13.39 7.76
C ASN A 32 9.39 -12.99 6.38
N ALA A 33 8.23 -12.33 6.30
CA ALA A 33 7.73 -11.80 5.04
C ALA A 33 8.68 -10.72 4.51
N THR A 34 9.02 -10.82 3.24
CA THR A 34 9.89 -9.85 2.58
C THR A 34 9.12 -8.57 2.26
N GLN A 35 9.85 -7.46 2.10
CA GLN A 35 9.27 -6.18 1.70
C GLN A 35 8.60 -6.26 0.32
N ASP A 36 9.19 -7.02 -0.59
CA ASP A 36 8.61 -7.32 -1.89
C ASP A 36 7.26 -8.03 -1.77
N LYS A 37 7.17 -9.06 -0.91
CA LYS A 37 5.90 -9.76 -0.69
C LYS A 37 4.83 -8.84 -0.11
N VAL A 38 5.20 -8.03 0.89
CA VAL A 38 4.27 -7.06 1.50
C VAL A 38 3.76 -6.07 0.44
N TYR A 39 4.64 -5.52 -0.40
CA TYR A 39 4.27 -4.62 -1.49
C TYR A 39 3.32 -5.27 -2.50
N ASN A 40 3.70 -6.44 -3.03
CA ASN A 40 2.93 -7.15 -4.06
C ASN A 40 1.52 -7.51 -3.58
N GLU A 41 1.35 -7.81 -2.30
CA GLU A 41 0.09 -8.29 -1.75
C GLU A 41 -0.77 -7.18 -1.13
N ALA A 42 -0.19 -6.02 -0.76
CA ALA A 42 -0.91 -4.94 -0.08
C ALA A 42 -1.07 -3.66 -0.91
N ALA A 43 -0.16 -3.37 -1.85
CA ALA A 43 -0.10 -2.07 -2.53
C ALA A 43 -0.16 -2.17 -4.06
N LYS A 44 0.36 -3.23 -4.66
CA LYS A 44 0.53 -3.32 -6.12
C LYS A 44 -0.76 -3.13 -6.92
N SER A 45 -1.88 -3.72 -6.47
CA SER A 45 -3.17 -3.52 -7.15
C SER A 45 -3.63 -2.06 -7.11
N ILE A 46 -3.38 -1.36 -6.01
CA ILE A 46 -3.72 0.06 -5.86
C ILE A 46 -2.91 0.90 -6.85
N VAL A 47 -1.63 0.57 -7.07
CA VAL A 47 -0.79 1.27 -8.07
C VAL A 47 -1.35 1.06 -9.47
N THR A 48 -1.73 -0.17 -9.82
CA THR A 48 -2.36 -0.47 -11.11
C THR A 48 -3.66 0.34 -11.30
N ASP A 49 -4.49 0.43 -10.27
CA ASP A 49 -5.74 1.21 -10.32
C ASP A 49 -5.45 2.71 -10.50
N VAL A 50 -4.42 3.24 -9.83
CA VAL A 50 -4.00 4.65 -9.97
C VAL A 50 -3.49 4.95 -11.38
N LEU A 51 -2.71 4.05 -11.97
CA LEU A 51 -2.25 4.18 -13.36
C LEU A 51 -3.39 4.08 -14.37
N ALA A 52 -4.49 3.41 -14.02
CA ALA A 52 -5.72 3.38 -14.80
C ALA A 52 -6.65 4.60 -14.58
N GLY A 53 -6.22 5.58 -13.76
CA GLY A 53 -6.95 6.83 -13.52
C GLY A 53 -7.89 6.81 -12.31
N TYR A 54 -7.79 5.82 -11.43
CA TYR A 54 -8.56 5.76 -10.17
C TYR A 54 -7.77 6.34 -8.99
N ASN A 55 -8.47 6.58 -7.87
CA ASN A 55 -7.82 7.03 -6.64
C ASN A 55 -7.44 5.84 -5.75
N GLY A 56 -6.26 5.92 -5.13
CA GLY A 56 -5.76 4.93 -4.18
C GLY A 56 -5.34 5.56 -2.86
N THR A 57 -5.50 4.84 -1.74
CA THR A 57 -5.03 5.31 -0.42
C THR A 57 -4.48 4.13 0.37
N ILE A 58 -3.28 4.31 0.93
CA ILE A 58 -2.61 3.32 1.77
C ILE A 58 -2.36 3.95 3.13
N PHE A 59 -2.83 3.29 4.20
CA PHE A 59 -2.59 3.70 5.58
C PHE A 59 -1.59 2.76 6.26
N ALA A 60 -0.65 3.35 6.99
CA ALA A 60 0.22 2.61 7.90
C ALA A 60 -0.12 2.98 9.35
N TYR A 61 -0.51 1.98 10.15
CA TYR A 61 -0.92 2.18 11.53
C TYR A 61 -0.18 1.24 12.49
N GLY A 62 0.08 1.72 13.69
CA GLY A 62 0.74 0.96 14.76
C GLY A 62 1.48 1.86 15.74
N GLN A 63 1.84 1.32 16.90
CA GLN A 63 2.59 2.05 17.93
C GLN A 63 4.03 2.39 17.50
N THR A 64 4.72 3.22 18.28
CA THR A 64 6.16 3.45 18.09
C THR A 64 6.92 2.11 18.12
N SER A 65 7.93 1.96 17.26
CA SER A 65 8.69 0.72 17.10
C SER A 65 7.90 -0.48 16.51
N SER A 66 6.68 -0.28 15.99
CA SER A 66 5.91 -1.37 15.37
C SER A 66 6.29 -1.71 13.92
N GLY A 67 7.26 -0.98 13.33
CA GLY A 67 7.71 -1.23 11.96
C GLY A 67 7.08 -0.36 10.86
N LYS A 68 6.27 0.66 11.18
CA LYS A 68 5.64 1.54 10.16
C LYS A 68 6.64 2.11 9.14
N THR A 69 7.69 2.78 9.62
CA THR A 69 8.74 3.36 8.75
C THR A 69 9.46 2.28 7.95
N HIS A 70 9.71 1.12 8.56
CA HIS A 70 10.30 -0.02 7.86
C HIS A 70 9.39 -0.48 6.71
N THR A 71 8.09 -0.63 6.93
CA THR A 71 7.15 -1.06 5.87
C THR A 71 6.96 -0.01 4.78
N MET A 72 6.83 1.27 5.14
CA MET A 72 6.53 2.33 4.16
C MET A 72 7.75 2.78 3.36
N GLU A 73 8.90 3.00 4.01
CA GLU A 73 10.11 3.51 3.36
C GLU A 73 11.17 2.42 3.20
N GLY A 74 11.34 1.60 4.25
CA GLY A 74 12.36 0.55 4.28
C GLY A 74 13.77 1.11 4.38
N VAL A 75 14.73 0.42 3.78
CA VAL A 75 16.13 0.88 3.73
C VAL A 75 16.39 1.55 2.38
N ILE A 76 16.60 2.86 2.41
CA ILE A 76 16.93 3.64 1.22
C ILE A 76 18.28 3.14 0.67
N GLY A 77 18.31 2.85 -0.63
CA GLY A 77 19.51 2.34 -1.33
C GLY A 77 19.70 0.82 -1.31
N ASP A 78 18.88 0.05 -0.58
CA ASP A 78 18.88 -1.42 -0.64
C ASP A 78 17.62 -1.94 -1.39
N PRO A 79 17.74 -2.38 -2.65
CA PRO A 79 16.60 -2.83 -3.47
C PRO A 79 15.76 -3.94 -2.83
N ASN A 80 16.38 -4.80 -2.00
CA ASN A 80 15.68 -5.91 -1.36
C ASN A 80 14.92 -5.48 -0.11
N LYS A 81 15.29 -4.35 0.50
CA LYS A 81 14.73 -3.85 1.76
C LYS A 81 13.96 -2.55 1.65
N GLN A 82 13.89 -1.95 0.46
CA GLN A 82 12.99 -0.85 0.14
C GLN A 82 11.54 -1.21 0.44
N GLY A 83 10.83 -0.29 1.09
CA GLY A 83 9.43 -0.42 1.51
C GLY A 83 8.44 -0.13 0.38
N ILE A 84 7.20 0.18 0.77
CA ILE A 84 6.09 0.42 -0.16
C ILE A 84 6.31 1.67 -1.03
N ILE A 85 6.61 2.83 -0.46
CA ILE A 85 6.74 4.10 -1.18
C ILE A 85 7.77 4.03 -2.33
N PRO A 86 9.03 3.62 -2.11
CA PRO A 86 10.00 3.55 -3.21
C PRO A 86 9.61 2.55 -4.30
N ARG A 87 8.90 1.46 -3.95
CA ARG A 87 8.39 0.49 -4.94
C ARG A 87 7.25 1.05 -5.78
N ILE A 88 6.31 1.79 -5.16
CA ILE A 88 5.26 2.51 -5.88
C ILE A 88 5.87 3.48 -6.89
N VAL A 89 6.83 4.29 -6.44
CA VAL A 89 7.52 5.26 -7.30
C VAL A 89 8.18 4.55 -8.48
N ASN A 90 8.91 3.47 -8.22
CA ASN A 90 9.55 2.68 -9.28
C ASN A 90 8.54 2.11 -10.28
N ASP A 91 7.42 1.53 -9.82
CA ASP A 91 6.41 0.94 -10.70
C ASP A 91 5.69 2.01 -11.54
N ILE A 92 5.41 3.19 -10.98
CA ILE A 92 4.83 4.31 -11.73
C ILE A 92 5.77 4.75 -12.85
N PHE A 93 7.06 4.97 -12.54
CA PHE A 93 8.02 5.40 -13.56
C PHE A 93 8.27 4.32 -14.60
N ASN A 94 8.39 3.05 -14.21
CA ASN A 94 8.53 1.94 -15.15
C ASN A 94 7.32 1.80 -16.09
N HIS A 95 6.12 2.08 -15.59
CA HIS A 95 4.93 2.12 -16.44
C HIS A 95 5.03 3.25 -17.48
N ILE A 96 5.37 4.46 -17.05
CA ILE A 96 5.51 5.63 -17.93
C ILE A 96 6.57 5.38 -19.02
N TYR A 97 7.75 4.86 -18.65
CA TYR A 97 8.81 4.57 -19.62
C TYR A 97 8.49 3.42 -20.58
N GLY A 98 7.51 2.57 -20.23
CA GLY A 98 7.07 1.46 -21.06
C GLY A 98 5.92 1.80 -22.02
N MET A 99 5.35 3.01 -21.94
CA MET A 99 4.23 3.43 -22.79
C MET A 99 4.69 4.07 -24.11
N GLU A 100 3.78 4.10 -25.09
CA GLU A 100 4.03 4.67 -26.41
C GLU A 100 4.39 6.17 -26.35
N GLU A 101 5.20 6.64 -27.32
CA GLU A 101 5.77 7.99 -27.37
C GLU A 101 4.74 9.14 -27.45
N ASN A 102 3.44 8.83 -27.59
CA ASN A 102 2.39 9.81 -27.82
C ASN A 102 1.65 10.25 -26.53
N LEU A 103 2.10 9.81 -25.35
CA LEU A 103 1.48 10.12 -24.07
C LEU A 103 2.35 11.07 -23.25
N GLU A 104 1.77 12.20 -22.83
CA GLU A 104 2.40 13.16 -21.92
C GLU A 104 1.96 12.89 -20.48
N PHE A 105 2.94 12.74 -19.57
CA PHE A 105 2.68 12.50 -18.15
C PHE A 105 3.13 13.68 -17.30
N HIS A 106 2.27 14.11 -16.38
CA HIS A 106 2.62 15.07 -15.33
C HIS A 106 2.45 14.43 -13.96
N ILE A 107 3.56 14.22 -13.25
CA ILE A 107 3.55 13.73 -11.87
C ILE A 107 3.73 14.92 -10.92
N LYS A 108 2.85 15.02 -9.93
CA LYS A 108 2.93 16.02 -8.86
C LYS A 108 2.92 15.30 -7.52
N VAL A 109 3.75 15.78 -6.59
CA VAL A 109 3.85 15.24 -5.23
C VAL A 109 3.62 16.39 -4.25
N SER A 110 2.91 16.10 -3.17
CA SER A 110 2.72 17.00 -2.03
C SER A 110 2.98 16.19 -0.77
N TYR A 111 3.61 16.80 0.24
CA TYR A 111 3.91 16.11 1.49
C TYR A 111 3.62 17.01 2.67
N PHE A 112 2.74 16.56 3.56
CA PHE A 112 2.23 17.35 4.67
C PHE A 112 2.07 16.50 5.92
N GLU A 113 2.17 17.14 7.08
CA GLU A 113 1.80 16.55 8.37
C GLU A 113 0.59 17.26 8.97
N ILE A 114 -0.22 16.51 9.73
CA ILE A 114 -1.22 17.07 10.63
C ILE A 114 -0.68 16.91 12.04
N TYR A 115 -0.29 18.02 12.66
CA TYR A 115 0.22 18.03 14.02
C TYR A 115 -0.55 19.03 14.87
N MET A 116 -1.16 18.56 15.96
CA MET A 116 -2.06 19.36 16.82
C MET A 116 -3.16 20.09 16.03
N ASP A 117 -3.84 19.36 15.15
CA ASP A 117 -4.93 19.88 14.30
C ASP A 117 -4.51 21.01 13.33
N LYS A 118 -3.20 21.13 13.09
CA LYS A 118 -2.64 22.07 12.11
C LYS A 118 -1.98 21.30 10.99
N ILE A 119 -2.31 21.68 9.76
CA ILE A 119 -1.64 21.20 8.56
C ILE A 119 -0.34 21.98 8.40
N ARG A 120 0.75 21.27 8.14
CA ARG A 120 2.05 21.84 7.82
C ARG A 120 2.57 21.20 6.55
N ASP A 121 3.01 22.03 5.61
CA ASP A 121 3.76 21.56 4.45
C ASP A 121 5.17 21.12 4.90
N LEU A 122 5.66 20.03 4.34
CA LEU A 122 6.99 19.47 4.60
C LEU A 122 7.97 19.74 3.45
N LEU A 123 7.50 20.32 2.34
CA LEU A 123 8.30 20.66 1.17
C LEU A 123 8.50 22.18 0.99
N ASP A 124 7.88 22.99 1.85
CA ASP A 124 8.03 24.45 1.91
C ASP A 124 8.90 24.87 3.11
#